data_AF-A0A960MS64-F1
#
_entry.id   AF-A0A960MS64-F1
#
_cell.length_a   1.000
_cell.length_b   1.000
_cell.length_c   1.000
_cell.angle_alpha   90.00
_cell.angle_beta   90.00
_cell.angle_gamma   90.00
#
_symmetry.space_group_name_H-M   'P 1'
#
loop_
_entity.id
_entity.type
_entity.pdbx_description
1 polymer ?
#
loop_
_entity_poly.entity_id
_entity_poly.type
_entity_poly.pdbx_seq_one_letter_code
_entity_poly.pdbx_strand_id
1 'polypeptide(L)'
;VVLVIGGGNEPGDQDEEGEEPPPPFLDGPGEGRDFPRDIKPLIGRPVPGEFSASDAGGSTGGVEVEAMSDRGQARIGFCWQFKFFNYDRFPPETDSLTTRAAISADSSRDPKVVRWKAFATGLLDVLGADEIDPFRVIEAIRDEDFRKAVKEAHRPIHSDYNDISMALWHGPAHQLAMGAWIRARDDLRQHFRGWDQANEFISEGGTLLTGDLGLKKKTVFDEFEDHYDGYFPSTAFVATPHHGSRRSWNPRILPLLPSETAFFLSAGIGNTYGHPSLDVLAEILSSHRASYWGHTHCEVVMRVKSL
;
A
#
# COMPACT_ATOMS: atom_id res chain seq x y z
N VAL A 1 -11.82 -13.03 -9.21
CA VAL A 1 -11.20 -12.72 -7.90
C VAL A 1 -11.66 -11.32 -7.52
N VAL A 2 -12.25 -11.15 -6.33
CA VAL A 2 -12.59 -9.84 -5.78
C VAL A 2 -11.59 -9.58 -4.66
N LEU A 3 -10.74 -8.56 -4.83
CA LEU A 3 -9.87 -8.08 -3.77
C LEU A 3 -10.57 -6.88 -3.12
N VAL A 4 -10.93 -7.01 -1.84
CA VAL A 4 -11.51 -5.92 -1.05
C VAL A 4 -10.37 -5.28 -0.26
N ILE A 5 -10.03 -4.04 -0.57
CA ILE A 5 -9.12 -3.25 0.24
C ILE A 5 -9.99 -2.44 1.20
N GLY A 6 -10.18 -2.96 2.42
CA GLY A 6 -10.90 -2.27 3.48
C GLY A 6 -9.95 -1.40 4.30
N GLY A 7 -10.34 -0.16 4.59
CA GLY A 7 -9.71 0.61 5.65
C GLY A 7 -10.03 -0.05 6.99
N GLY A 8 -9.05 -0.71 7.60
CA GLY A 8 -9.17 -1.23 8.94
C GLY A 8 -9.40 -0.08 9.93
N ASN A 9 -10.31 -0.29 10.89
CA ASN A 9 -10.30 0.50 12.11
C ASN A 9 -9.13 -0.02 12.96
N GLU A 10 -7.97 0.63 12.85
CA GLU A 10 -6.95 0.47 13.88
C GLU A 10 -7.27 1.43 15.04
N PRO A 11 -7.36 0.93 16.28
CA PRO A 11 -7.49 1.78 17.45
C PRO A 11 -6.15 2.50 17.68
N GLY A 12 -6.06 3.75 17.21
CA GLY A 12 -5.03 4.71 17.56
C GLY A 12 -3.61 4.16 17.56
N ASP A 13 -2.97 4.11 16.39
CA ASP A 13 -1.52 3.97 16.29
C ASP A 13 -0.85 5.06 17.13
N GLN A 14 -0.27 4.66 18.26
CA GLN A 14 0.63 5.47 19.08
C GLN A 14 2.08 5.38 18.60
N ASP A 15 2.32 4.80 17.42
CA ASP A 15 3.65 4.54 16.90
C ASP A 15 4.21 5.70 16.05
N GLU A 16 3.82 6.94 16.38
CA GLU A 16 4.36 8.17 15.80
C GLU A 16 5.45 8.81 16.67
N GLU A 17 6.39 8.01 17.18
CA GLU A 17 7.58 8.55 17.86
C GLU A 17 8.48 9.28 16.85
N GLY A 18 8.18 10.56 16.60
CA GLY A 18 8.93 11.45 15.73
C GLY A 18 8.09 12.53 15.02
N GLU A 19 6.77 12.44 15.05
CA GLU A 19 5.89 13.47 14.52
C GLU A 19 5.48 14.41 15.66
N GLU A 20 6.01 15.64 15.69
CA GLU A 20 5.32 16.67 16.47
C GLU A 20 3.93 16.84 15.85
N PRO A 21 2.85 16.64 16.61
CA PRO A 21 1.51 16.92 16.10
C PRO A 21 1.48 18.38 15.64
N PRO A 22 0.83 18.70 14.52
CA PRO A 22 0.61 20.09 14.16
C PRO A 22 -0.03 20.80 15.36
N PRO A 23 0.27 22.11 15.57
CA PRO A 23 -0.32 22.85 16.68
C PRO A 23 -1.84 22.63 16.67
N PRO A 24 -2.47 22.41 17.84
CA PRO A 24 -3.88 22.11 17.91
C PRO A 24 -4.65 23.15 17.09
N PHE A 25 -5.59 22.68 16.28
CA PHE A 25 -6.59 23.59 15.71
C PHE A 25 -7.19 24.33 16.90
N LEU A 26 -6.87 25.62 16.98
CA LEU A 26 -7.42 26.48 18.02
C LEU A 26 -8.94 26.40 17.86
N ASP A 27 -9.61 25.80 18.84
CA ASP A 27 -11.03 25.95 19.11
C ASP A 27 -11.29 27.42 19.49
N GLY A 28 -11.15 28.29 18.51
CA GLY A 28 -11.55 29.69 18.55
C GLY A 28 -12.90 29.81 17.84
N PRO A 29 -13.87 30.53 18.41
CA PRO A 29 -15.14 30.75 17.75
C PRO A 29 -14.93 31.64 16.53
N GLY A 30 -15.08 31.04 15.34
CA GLY A 30 -15.49 31.70 14.11
C GLY A 30 -14.63 32.85 13.59
N GLU A 31 -13.67 32.53 12.73
CA GLU A 31 -13.52 33.24 11.46
C GLU A 31 -13.26 32.21 10.36
N GLY A 32 -14.22 32.08 9.45
CA GLY A 32 -14.19 31.12 8.36
C GLY A 32 -12.99 31.36 7.46
N ARG A 33 -12.04 30.42 7.46
CA ARG A 33 -11.18 30.25 6.28
C ARG A 33 -12.05 29.58 5.22
N ASP A 34 -12.59 30.41 4.33
CA ASP A 34 -13.23 29.94 3.11
C ASP A 34 -12.26 29.00 2.38
N PHE A 35 -12.62 27.71 2.34
CA PHE A 35 -12.11 26.81 1.32
C PHE A 35 -12.36 27.47 -0.05
N PRO A 36 -11.43 27.38 -1.02
CA PRO A 36 -11.67 27.89 -2.36
C PRO A 36 -12.94 27.24 -2.94
N ARG A 37 -14.04 28.00 -2.98
CA ARG A 37 -15.36 27.53 -3.47
C ARG A 37 -15.39 27.34 -4.99
N ASP A 38 -14.27 27.59 -5.67
CA ASP A 38 -14.19 27.71 -7.13
C ASP A 38 -13.35 26.64 -7.83
N ILE A 39 -12.99 25.54 -7.16
CA ILE A 39 -12.51 24.35 -7.90
C ILE A 39 -13.72 23.62 -8.48
N LYS A 40 -14.16 24.03 -9.66
CA LYS A 40 -15.11 23.24 -10.46
C LYS A 40 -14.45 21.89 -10.77
N PRO A 41 -15.03 20.75 -10.35
CA PRO A 41 -14.58 19.46 -10.84
C PRO A 41 -14.74 19.43 -12.36
N LEU A 42 -13.69 19.05 -13.08
CA LEU A 42 -13.83 18.63 -14.47
C LEU A 42 -14.58 17.29 -14.46
N ILE A 43 -15.90 17.37 -14.61
CA ILE A 43 -16.79 16.21 -14.72
C ILE A 43 -16.42 15.47 -16.01
N GLY A 44 -15.78 14.31 -15.87
CA GLY A 44 -15.64 13.35 -16.96
C GLY A 44 -17.02 12.96 -17.47
N ARG A 45 -17.21 12.94 -18.79
CA ARG A 45 -18.50 12.56 -19.39
C ARG A 45 -18.78 11.07 -19.10
N PRO A 46 -20.00 10.69 -18.70
CA PRO A 46 -20.38 9.28 -18.64
C PRO A 46 -20.37 8.68 -20.05
N VAL A 47 -19.78 7.50 -20.21
CA VAL A 47 -19.96 6.66 -21.40
C VAL A 47 -21.28 5.90 -21.21
N PRO A 48 -22.26 5.96 -22.14
CA PRO A 48 -23.52 5.26 -21.97
C PRO A 48 -23.36 3.77 -22.24
N GLY A 49 -23.75 2.94 -21.27
CA GLY A 49 -23.88 1.50 -21.43
C GLY A 49 -24.76 0.92 -20.32
N GLU A 50 -26.07 0.88 -20.55
CA GLU A 50 -27.00 0.16 -19.68
C GLU A 50 -26.80 -1.35 -19.86
N PHE A 51 -26.41 -2.08 -18.81
CA PHE A 51 -26.57 -3.54 -18.77
C PHE A 51 -26.99 -4.01 -17.38
N SER A 52 -28.06 -4.81 -17.36
CA SER A 52 -28.74 -5.31 -16.17
C SER A 52 -27.94 -6.41 -15.45
N ALA A 53 -27.99 -6.38 -14.12
CA ALA A 53 -27.39 -7.37 -13.24
C ALA A 53 -28.20 -8.67 -13.21
N SER A 54 -27.73 -9.69 -13.93
CA SER A 54 -28.04 -11.08 -13.64
C SER A 54 -26.94 -11.94 -14.26
N ASP A 55 -26.06 -12.49 -13.43
CA ASP A 55 -25.41 -13.80 -13.60
C ASP A 55 -24.23 -13.90 -12.63
N ALA A 56 -24.52 -14.39 -11.42
CA ALA A 56 -23.51 -14.82 -10.45
C ALA A 56 -23.69 -16.32 -10.20
N GLY A 57 -23.08 -17.12 -11.06
CA GLY A 57 -22.97 -18.57 -10.90
C GLY A 57 -21.65 -19.04 -11.50
N GLY A 58 -20.63 -19.30 -10.69
CA GLY A 58 -19.33 -19.78 -11.14
C GLY A 58 -18.58 -20.51 -10.04
N SER A 59 -18.24 -21.77 -10.31
CA SER A 59 -17.61 -22.74 -9.41
C SER A 59 -16.20 -22.35 -8.92
N THR A 60 -15.89 -22.67 -7.67
CA THR A 60 -14.56 -22.54 -7.07
C THR A 60 -13.65 -23.70 -7.51
N GLY A 61 -13.00 -23.55 -8.67
CA GLY A 61 -11.85 -24.37 -9.04
C GLY A 61 -10.61 -23.95 -8.25
N GLY A 62 -9.89 -24.90 -7.67
CA GLY A 62 -8.67 -24.65 -6.90
C GLY A 62 -7.62 -23.92 -7.74
N VAL A 63 -7.03 -22.88 -7.16
CA VAL A 63 -5.99 -22.07 -7.81
C VAL A 63 -4.62 -22.63 -7.46
N GLU A 64 -3.89 -23.09 -8.47
CA GLU A 64 -2.47 -23.41 -8.34
C GLU A 64 -1.66 -22.10 -8.29
N VAL A 65 -0.84 -21.95 -7.25
CA VAL A 65 0.08 -20.82 -7.08
C VAL A 65 1.47 -21.32 -7.45
N GLU A 66 1.96 -20.93 -8.61
CA GLU A 66 3.34 -21.22 -9.01
C GLU A 66 4.23 -20.09 -8.49
N ALA A 67 4.90 -20.36 -7.36
CA ALA A 67 5.93 -19.47 -6.82
C ALA A 67 7.24 -19.74 -7.57
N MET A 68 7.56 -18.92 -8.57
CA MET A 68 8.89 -18.91 -9.15
C MET A 68 9.80 -18.15 -8.19
N SER A 69 10.72 -18.84 -7.51
CA SER A 69 11.91 -18.18 -6.96
C SER A 69 12.61 -17.54 -8.17
N ASP A 70 12.64 -16.22 -8.27
CA ASP A 70 13.65 -15.42 -7.58
C ASP A 70 13.04 -14.17 -6.92
N ARG A 71 12.62 -14.30 -5.65
CA ARG A 71 12.19 -13.20 -4.75
C ARG A 71 11.41 -12.05 -5.42
N GLY A 72 10.10 -12.24 -5.48
CA GLY A 72 9.15 -11.13 -5.56
C GLY A 72 8.16 -11.17 -6.70
N GLN A 73 8.04 -12.27 -7.45
CA GLN A 73 6.95 -12.42 -8.42
C GLN A 73 6.15 -13.68 -8.14
N ALA A 74 4.82 -13.53 -8.16
CA ALA A 74 3.89 -14.63 -8.03
C ALA A 74 2.82 -14.53 -9.11
N ARG A 75 2.25 -15.67 -9.51
CA ARG A 75 1.07 -15.74 -10.36
C ARG A 75 -0.02 -16.53 -9.66
N ILE A 76 -1.23 -15.97 -9.61
CA ILE A 76 -2.41 -16.63 -9.03
C ILE A 76 -3.38 -16.87 -10.17
N GLY A 77 -3.37 -18.11 -10.68
CA GLY A 77 -3.99 -18.45 -11.96
C GLY A 77 -3.27 -17.79 -13.14
N PHE A 78 -3.59 -18.22 -14.36
CA PHE A 78 -2.98 -17.69 -15.60
C PHE A 78 -3.31 -16.21 -15.89
N CYS A 79 -4.05 -15.53 -15.02
CA CYS A 79 -4.57 -14.19 -15.28
C CYS A 79 -4.00 -13.09 -14.39
N TRP A 80 -3.32 -13.39 -13.28
CA TRP A 80 -2.75 -12.37 -12.39
C TRP A 80 -1.24 -12.53 -12.20
N GLN A 81 -0.57 -11.40 -12.11
CA GLN A 81 0.82 -11.28 -11.71
C GLN A 81 0.94 -10.30 -10.55
N PHE A 82 1.88 -10.61 -9.67
CA PHE A 82 2.23 -9.84 -8.50
C PHE A 82 3.71 -9.54 -8.57
N LYS A 83 4.11 -8.33 -8.16
CA LYS A 83 5.50 -7.94 -7.99
C LYS A 83 5.66 -7.22 -6.66
N PHE A 84 6.58 -7.69 -5.83
CA PHE A 84 6.79 -7.20 -4.47
C PHE A 84 8.13 -6.48 -4.34
N PHE A 85 8.11 -5.33 -3.69
CA PHE A 85 9.28 -4.52 -3.34
C PHE A 85 9.35 -4.31 -1.83
N ASN A 86 10.54 -4.45 -1.28
CA ASN A 86 10.89 -4.08 0.08
C ASN A 86 12.28 -3.41 0.03
N TYR A 87 12.40 -2.21 0.60
CA TYR A 87 13.64 -1.44 0.57
C TYR A 87 14.78 -2.13 1.34
N ASP A 88 14.46 -2.83 2.43
CA ASP A 88 15.42 -3.64 3.17
C ASP A 88 15.57 -5.04 2.56
N ARG A 89 15.67 -5.11 1.23
CA ARG A 89 16.00 -6.36 0.54
C ARG A 89 17.34 -6.88 1.07
N PHE A 90 17.24 -7.94 1.87
CA PHE A 90 18.39 -8.70 2.33
C PHE A 90 18.99 -9.50 1.17
N PRO A 91 20.28 -9.85 1.22
CA PRO A 91 20.90 -10.72 0.20
C PRO A 91 20.32 -12.16 0.17
N PRO A 92 20.38 -12.90 -0.97
CA PRO A 92 19.88 -14.29 -1.10
C PRO A 92 20.35 -15.25 0.00
N GLU A 93 21.58 -15.10 0.47
CA GLU A 93 22.16 -15.94 1.52
C GLU A 93 21.37 -15.94 2.83
N THR A 94 20.62 -14.87 3.13
CA THR A 94 19.80 -14.80 4.35
C THR A 94 18.64 -15.79 4.34
N ASP A 95 18.21 -16.29 3.18
CA ASP A 95 17.13 -17.29 3.08
C ASP A 95 17.48 -18.61 3.79
N SER A 96 18.78 -18.91 3.90
CA SER A 96 19.28 -20.09 4.61
C SER A 96 19.50 -19.86 6.11
N LEU A 97 19.45 -18.60 6.57
CA LEU A 97 19.75 -18.20 7.94
C LEU A 97 18.49 -18.22 8.83
N THR A 98 17.77 -19.33 8.81
CA THR A 98 16.54 -19.53 9.60
C THR A 98 16.78 -20.24 10.92
N THR A 99 17.95 -20.87 11.12
CA THR A 99 18.28 -21.61 12.36
C THR A 99 19.43 -20.95 13.11
N ARG A 100 19.47 -21.12 14.45
CA ARG A 100 20.60 -20.65 15.28
C ARG A 100 21.94 -21.19 14.80
N ALA A 101 21.97 -22.45 14.40
CA ALA A 101 23.16 -23.12 13.90
C ALA A 101 23.65 -22.46 12.59
N ALA A 102 22.75 -22.22 11.63
CA ALA A 102 23.09 -21.56 10.37
C ALA A 102 23.58 -20.11 10.59
N ILE A 103 22.88 -19.35 11.43
CA ILE A 103 23.26 -17.96 11.79
C ILE A 103 24.67 -17.93 12.41
N SER A 104 24.95 -18.84 13.33
CA SER A 104 26.23 -18.90 14.05
C SER A 104 27.38 -19.38 13.17
N ALA A 105 27.09 -20.26 12.20
CA ALA A 105 28.09 -20.78 11.28
C ALA A 105 28.45 -19.77 10.17
N ASP A 106 27.54 -18.86 9.82
CA ASP A 106 27.79 -17.89 8.75
C ASP A 106 28.80 -16.82 9.18
N SER A 107 29.82 -16.63 8.34
CA SER A 107 30.92 -15.69 8.59
C SER A 107 30.83 -14.40 7.78
N SER A 108 29.71 -14.17 7.08
CA SER A 108 29.49 -12.96 6.29
C SER A 108 29.64 -11.70 7.13
N ARG A 109 30.32 -10.71 6.54
CA ARG A 109 30.52 -9.36 7.09
C ARG A 109 29.70 -8.30 6.35
N ASP A 110 28.83 -8.71 5.41
CA ASP A 110 27.93 -7.78 4.75
C ASP A 110 27.03 -7.11 5.81
N PRO A 111 26.98 -5.77 5.88
CA PRO A 111 26.17 -5.07 6.88
C PRO A 111 24.69 -5.47 6.89
N LYS A 112 24.08 -5.78 5.74
CA LYS A 112 22.68 -6.25 5.65
C LYS A 112 22.54 -7.64 6.27
N VAL A 113 23.48 -8.54 6.00
CA VAL A 113 23.50 -9.89 6.60
C VAL A 113 23.73 -9.81 8.10
N VAL A 114 24.62 -8.94 8.57
CA VAL A 114 24.86 -8.72 10.01
C VAL A 114 23.60 -8.21 10.71
N ARG A 115 22.89 -7.23 10.13
CA ARG A 115 21.61 -6.74 10.67
C ARG A 115 20.54 -7.84 10.69
N TRP A 116 20.44 -8.62 9.61
CA TRP A 116 19.53 -9.77 9.55
C TRP A 116 19.81 -10.79 10.65
N LYS A 117 21.09 -11.17 10.86
CA LYS A 117 21.47 -12.13 11.90
C LYS A 117 21.10 -11.64 13.31
N ALA A 118 21.29 -10.34 13.58
CA ALA A 118 20.92 -9.75 14.85
C ALA A 118 19.40 -9.83 15.08
N PHE A 119 18.61 -9.47 14.07
CA PHE A 119 17.15 -9.64 14.12
C PHE A 119 16.73 -11.10 14.27
N ALA A 120 17.24 -11.99 13.43
CA ALA A 120 16.89 -13.41 13.43
C ALA A 120 17.22 -14.06 14.78
N THR A 121 18.36 -13.71 15.38
CA THR A 121 18.74 -14.17 16.72
C THR A 121 17.77 -13.64 17.78
N GLY A 122 17.46 -12.34 17.76
CA GLY A 122 16.49 -11.74 18.67
C GLY A 122 15.10 -12.37 18.54
N LEU A 123 14.63 -12.61 17.31
CA LEU A 123 13.35 -13.27 17.05
C LEU A 123 13.34 -14.71 17.61
N LEU A 124 14.42 -15.46 17.42
CA LEU A 124 14.57 -16.81 17.97
C LEU A 124 14.59 -16.82 19.50
N ASP A 125 15.18 -15.80 20.13
CA ASP A 125 15.17 -15.63 21.59
C ASP A 125 13.75 -15.37 22.09
N VAL A 126 13.01 -14.47 21.44
CA VAL A 126 11.61 -14.14 21.77
C VAL A 126 10.69 -15.34 21.55
N LEU A 127 10.89 -16.11 20.49
CA LEU A 127 10.14 -17.34 20.22
C LEU A 127 10.49 -18.49 21.17
N GLY A 128 11.65 -18.43 21.85
CA GLY A 128 12.20 -19.57 22.59
C GLY A 128 12.46 -20.79 21.68
N ALA A 129 12.93 -20.54 20.46
CA ALA A 129 13.09 -21.55 19.42
C ALA A 129 14.50 -21.58 18.83
N ASP A 130 14.84 -22.67 18.15
CA ASP A 130 16.10 -22.84 17.42
C ASP A 130 15.97 -22.57 15.91
N GLU A 131 14.73 -22.47 15.41
CA GLU A 131 14.39 -22.23 14.01
C GLU A 131 13.23 -21.23 13.89
N ILE A 132 13.33 -20.33 12.91
CA ILE A 132 12.27 -19.41 12.53
C ILE A 132 11.24 -20.18 11.71
N ASP A 133 10.16 -20.58 12.37
CA ASP A 133 8.99 -21.18 11.76
C ASP A 133 7.93 -20.09 11.52
N PRO A 134 7.59 -19.76 10.25
CA PRO A 134 6.58 -18.75 9.94
C PRO A 134 5.22 -19.01 10.60
N PHE A 135 4.81 -20.27 10.78
CA PHE A 135 3.53 -20.59 11.41
C PHE A 135 3.54 -20.23 12.89
N ARG A 136 4.65 -20.50 13.60
CA ARG A 136 4.81 -20.09 15.00
C ARG A 136 4.81 -18.58 15.15
N VAL A 137 5.45 -17.86 14.23
CA VAL A 137 5.44 -16.39 14.24
C VAL A 137 4.01 -15.85 14.07
N ILE A 138 3.24 -16.40 13.12
CA ILE A 138 1.85 -16.00 12.87
C ILE A 138 0.94 -16.30 14.07
N GLU A 139 1.15 -17.41 14.77
CA GLU A 139 0.39 -17.70 15.99
C GLU A 139 0.78 -16.76 17.13
N ALA A 140 2.08 -16.52 17.31
CA ALA A 140 2.61 -15.72 18.42
C ALA A 140 2.32 -14.21 18.27
N ILE A 141 2.24 -13.67 17.04
CA ILE A 141 1.98 -12.23 16.81
C ILE A 141 0.59 -11.78 17.29
N ARG A 142 -0.29 -12.72 17.66
CA ARG A 142 -1.59 -12.42 18.29
C ARG A 142 -1.44 -11.93 19.73
N ASP A 143 -0.32 -12.22 20.38
CA ASP A 143 0.00 -11.78 21.72
C ASP A 143 0.67 -10.40 21.72
N GLU A 144 0.20 -9.50 22.58
CA GLU A 144 0.67 -8.10 22.60
C GLU A 144 2.10 -7.97 23.14
N ASP A 145 2.46 -8.73 24.16
CA ASP A 145 3.79 -8.69 24.75
C ASP A 145 4.82 -9.29 23.78
N PHE A 146 4.45 -10.35 23.07
CA PHE A 146 5.23 -10.88 21.97
C PHE A 146 5.46 -9.84 20.87
N ARG A 147 4.42 -9.10 20.45
CA ARG A 147 4.58 -8.01 19.45
C ARG A 147 5.58 -6.95 19.91
N LYS A 148 5.51 -6.52 21.18
CA LYS A 148 6.46 -5.57 21.76
C LYS A 148 7.89 -6.13 21.76
N ALA A 149 8.07 -7.40 22.10
CA ALA A 149 9.37 -8.05 22.09
C ALA A 149 9.94 -8.20 20.66
N VAL A 150 9.11 -8.56 19.68
CA VAL A 150 9.51 -8.60 18.26
C VAL A 150 9.88 -7.21 17.74
N LYS A 151 9.12 -6.16 18.12
CA LYS A 151 9.44 -4.77 17.80
C LYS A 151 10.86 -4.40 18.26
N GLU A 152 11.23 -4.77 19.49
CA GLU A 152 12.60 -4.58 19.99
C GLU A 152 13.64 -5.39 19.22
N ALA A 153 13.35 -6.64 18.88
CA ALA A 153 14.23 -7.49 18.07
C ALA A 153 14.44 -6.96 16.65
N HIS A 154 13.52 -6.13 16.14
CA HIS A 154 13.54 -5.57 14.80
C HIS A 154 14.43 -4.32 14.67
N ARG A 155 14.74 -3.63 15.79
CA ARG A 155 15.60 -2.43 15.82
C ARG A 155 16.92 -2.53 15.05
N PRO A 156 17.64 -3.68 15.03
CA PRO A 156 18.88 -3.81 14.27
C PRO A 156 18.69 -3.67 12.77
N ILE A 157 17.50 -3.96 12.23
CA ILE A 157 17.19 -3.83 10.81
C ILE A 157 16.80 -2.38 10.49
N HIS A 158 15.80 -1.86 11.19
CA HIS A 158 15.29 -0.52 10.95
C HIS A 158 14.68 0.08 12.23
N SER A 159 14.86 1.39 12.44
CA SER A 159 14.24 2.13 13.55
C SER A 159 12.88 2.72 13.20
N ASP A 160 12.63 2.97 11.92
CA ASP A 160 11.35 3.41 11.36
C ASP A 160 10.68 2.25 10.59
N TYR A 161 9.59 1.71 11.11
CA TYR A 161 8.92 0.55 10.52
C TYR A 161 8.27 0.87 9.16
N ASN A 162 8.09 2.14 8.83
CA ASN A 162 7.53 2.54 7.54
C ASN A 162 8.51 2.30 6.39
N ASP A 163 9.82 2.39 6.65
CA ASP A 163 10.85 2.20 5.62
C ASP A 163 10.97 0.74 5.14
N ILE A 164 10.47 -0.23 5.91
CA ILE A 164 10.40 -1.66 5.51
C ILE A 164 9.05 -2.04 4.92
N SER A 165 8.15 -1.07 4.73
CA SER A 165 6.83 -1.32 4.15
C SER A 165 6.94 -2.04 2.82
N MET A 166 6.13 -3.08 2.66
CA MET A 166 6.03 -3.82 1.43
C MET A 166 5.20 -3.02 0.42
N ALA A 167 5.82 -2.66 -0.70
CA ALA A 167 5.08 -2.22 -1.87
C ALA A 167 4.76 -3.42 -2.75
N LEU A 168 3.54 -3.45 -3.28
CA LEU A 168 3.02 -4.50 -4.15
C LEU A 168 2.46 -3.87 -5.42
N TRP A 169 2.97 -4.27 -6.56
CA TRP A 169 2.23 -4.14 -7.81
C TRP A 169 1.47 -5.43 -8.09
N HIS A 170 0.19 -5.36 -8.44
CA HIS A 170 -0.55 -6.51 -8.92
C HIS A 170 -1.44 -6.13 -10.10
N GLY A 171 -1.58 -7.02 -11.07
CA GLY A 171 -2.34 -6.72 -12.27
C GLY A 171 -2.54 -7.94 -13.15
N PRO A 172 -3.26 -7.78 -14.27
CA PRO A 172 -3.46 -8.87 -15.19
C PRO A 172 -2.13 -9.29 -15.85
N ALA A 173 -1.94 -10.60 -16.06
CA ALA A 173 -0.76 -11.17 -16.72
C ALA A 173 -0.76 -10.96 -18.25
N HIS A 174 -1.93 -10.66 -18.80
CA HIS A 174 -2.16 -10.36 -20.21
C HIS A 174 -2.92 -9.03 -20.32
N GLN A 175 -3.04 -8.48 -21.53
CA GLN A 175 -3.89 -7.30 -21.79
C GLN A 175 -5.36 -7.65 -21.55
N LEU A 176 -5.78 -7.61 -20.29
CA LEU A 176 -7.16 -7.73 -19.85
C LEU A 176 -7.58 -6.36 -19.32
N ALA A 177 -8.80 -5.94 -19.64
CA ALA A 177 -9.36 -4.73 -19.05
C ALA A 177 -9.68 -4.96 -17.57
N MET A 178 -9.27 -4.04 -16.71
CA MET A 178 -9.62 -4.04 -15.30
C MET A 178 -10.62 -2.91 -15.04
N GLY A 179 -11.78 -3.24 -14.47
CA GLY A 179 -12.73 -2.26 -13.99
C GLY A 179 -12.57 -2.06 -12.49
N ALA A 180 -12.30 -0.85 -12.03
CA ALA A 180 -12.36 -0.53 -10.61
C ALA A 180 -13.63 0.27 -10.29
N TRP A 181 -14.16 0.02 -9.10
CA TRP A 181 -15.33 0.66 -8.54
C TRP A 181 -14.96 1.21 -7.17
N ILE A 182 -15.25 2.48 -6.93
CA ILE A 182 -15.14 3.07 -5.59
C ILE A 182 -16.55 3.31 -5.09
N ARG A 183 -16.93 2.67 -3.98
CA ARG A 183 -18.23 2.82 -3.35
C ARG A 183 -18.07 3.47 -1.98
N ALA A 184 -18.65 4.64 -1.79
CA ALA A 184 -18.89 5.18 -0.46
C ALA A 184 -20.06 4.42 0.21
N ARG A 185 -19.95 4.12 1.51
CA ARG A 185 -21.08 3.55 2.27
C ARG A 185 -22.24 4.55 2.31
N ASP A 186 -23.45 4.00 2.20
CA ASP A 186 -24.67 4.76 1.90
C ASP A 186 -25.13 5.73 3.01
N ASP A 187 -24.59 5.59 4.23
CA ASP A 187 -24.97 6.35 5.43
C ASP A 187 -24.36 7.77 5.51
N LEU A 188 -23.36 8.09 4.70
CA LEU A 188 -22.65 9.38 4.76
C LEU A 188 -22.72 10.23 3.47
N ARG A 189 -23.49 9.80 2.46
CA ARG A 189 -23.69 10.52 1.18
C ARG A 189 -24.06 12.00 1.34
N GLN A 190 -24.73 12.33 2.43
CA GLN A 190 -25.23 13.66 2.75
C GLN A 190 -24.18 14.65 3.31
N HIS A 191 -23.00 14.19 3.73
CA HIS A 191 -21.94 15.05 4.29
C HIS A 191 -20.90 15.49 3.25
N PHE A 192 -20.86 14.87 2.07
CA PHE A 192 -19.84 15.12 1.06
C PHE A 192 -20.47 15.58 -0.26
N ARG A 193 -21.09 16.77 -0.23
CA ARG A 193 -21.52 17.45 -1.47
C ARG A 193 -20.28 17.81 -2.30
N GLY A 194 -20.03 17.05 -3.37
CA GLY A 194 -18.97 17.33 -4.36
C GLY A 194 -18.06 16.15 -4.69
N TRP A 195 -18.08 15.08 -3.89
CA TRP A 195 -17.29 13.84 -4.09
C TRP A 195 -18.20 12.61 -4.23
N ASP A 196 -19.44 12.86 -4.66
CA ASP A 196 -20.44 11.86 -4.92
C ASP A 196 -20.24 11.37 -6.35
N GLN A 197 -19.60 10.21 -6.51
CA GLN A 197 -19.81 9.33 -7.66
C GLN A 197 -19.09 8.01 -7.43
N ALA A 198 -19.90 6.93 -7.38
CA ALA A 198 -19.45 5.63 -7.84
C ALA A 198 -19.04 5.78 -9.31
N ASN A 199 -17.75 6.05 -9.54
CA ASN A 199 -17.20 6.08 -10.88
C ASN A 199 -16.75 4.68 -11.23
N GLU A 200 -17.38 4.09 -12.26
CA GLU A 200 -16.80 2.94 -12.95
C GLU A 200 -15.61 3.48 -13.74
N PHE A 201 -14.40 3.08 -13.36
CA PHE A 201 -13.21 3.35 -14.14
C PHE A 201 -12.75 2.04 -14.75
N ILE A 202 -12.85 1.95 -16.08
CA ILE A 202 -12.27 0.84 -16.84
C ILE A 202 -10.90 1.29 -17.30
N SER A 203 -9.87 0.60 -16.84
CA SER A 203 -8.50 0.79 -17.29
C SER A 203 -7.82 -0.52 -17.55
N GLU A 204 -7.01 -0.52 -18.58
CA GLU A 204 -6.07 -1.59 -18.85
C GLU A 204 -4.85 -1.35 -17.95
N GLY A 205 -4.73 -2.09 -16.85
CA GLY A 205 -3.58 -1.95 -15.96
C GLY A 205 -3.76 -2.60 -14.59
N GLY A 206 -2.65 -2.72 -13.88
CA GLY A 206 -2.58 -3.15 -12.49
C GLY A 206 -2.69 -2.00 -11.50
N THR A 207 -2.54 -2.37 -10.24
CA THR A 207 -2.54 -1.47 -9.09
C THR A 207 -1.19 -1.55 -8.40
N LEU A 208 -0.62 -0.38 -8.10
CA LEU A 208 0.55 -0.20 -7.28
C LEU A 208 0.13 0.23 -5.87
N LEU A 209 0.35 -0.64 -4.90
CA LEU A 209 0.11 -0.42 -3.49
C LEU A 209 1.44 -0.14 -2.81
N THR A 210 1.66 1.06 -2.30
CA THR A 210 2.97 1.42 -1.74
C THR A 210 3.10 1.19 -0.24
N GLY A 211 1.99 0.90 0.45
CA GLY A 211 1.95 0.91 1.92
C GLY A 211 2.47 2.24 2.46
N ASP A 212 3.24 2.18 3.55
CA ASP A 212 3.79 3.35 4.22
C ASP A 212 5.21 3.72 3.77
N LEU A 213 5.66 3.12 2.66
CA LEU A 213 7.03 3.25 2.16
C LEU A 213 7.44 4.72 1.94
N GLY A 214 8.54 5.13 2.57
CA GLY A 214 9.10 6.48 2.49
C GLY A 214 9.79 6.81 1.15
N LEU A 215 9.03 6.97 0.05
CA LEU A 215 9.56 7.23 -1.29
C LEU A 215 10.27 8.59 -1.46
N LYS A 216 10.22 9.48 -0.48
CA LYS A 216 10.89 10.79 -0.53
C LYS A 216 12.41 10.68 -0.61
N LYS A 217 12.99 9.68 0.04
CA LYS A 217 14.45 9.46 0.05
C LYS A 217 14.90 9.03 -1.35
N LYS A 218 15.91 9.73 -1.91
CA LYS A 218 16.38 9.49 -3.28
C LYS A 218 16.80 8.04 -3.51
N THR A 219 17.56 7.44 -2.59
CA THR A 219 18.03 6.05 -2.72
C THR A 219 16.88 5.05 -2.72
N VAL A 220 15.90 5.23 -1.83
CA VAL A 220 14.66 4.42 -1.81
C VAL A 220 13.92 4.54 -3.13
N PHE A 221 13.75 5.77 -3.61
CA PHE A 221 13.02 6.02 -4.86
C PHE A 221 13.73 5.41 -6.06
N ASP A 222 15.04 5.56 -6.18
CA ASP A 222 15.78 5.03 -7.33
C ASP A 222 15.71 3.49 -7.36
N GLU A 223 15.85 2.82 -6.22
CA GLU A 223 15.68 1.36 -6.14
C GLU A 223 14.23 0.92 -6.44
N PHE A 224 13.25 1.71 -6.00
CA PHE A 224 11.84 1.48 -6.28
C PHE A 224 11.51 1.67 -7.77
N GLU A 225 12.06 2.72 -8.39
CA GLU A 225 11.94 3.03 -9.81
C GLU A 225 12.52 1.89 -10.65
N ASP A 226 13.77 1.51 -10.40
CA ASP A 226 14.44 0.39 -11.08
C ASP A 226 13.67 -0.93 -10.91
N HIS A 227 13.10 -1.17 -9.72
CA HIS A 227 12.34 -2.38 -9.46
C HIS A 227 11.03 -2.43 -10.26
N TYR A 228 10.34 -1.31 -10.46
CA TYR A 228 9.03 -1.25 -11.12
C TYR A 228 9.05 -0.66 -12.54
N ASP A 229 10.22 -0.41 -13.14
CA ASP A 229 10.38 0.18 -14.47
C ASP A 229 9.45 -0.45 -15.53
N GLY A 230 9.43 -1.78 -15.63
CA GLY A 230 8.55 -2.51 -16.57
C GLY A 230 7.06 -2.54 -16.22
N TYR A 231 6.66 -2.02 -15.05
CA TYR A 231 5.30 -2.08 -14.50
C TYR A 231 4.61 -0.72 -14.49
N PHE A 232 5.34 0.39 -14.38
CA PHE A 232 4.74 1.73 -14.40
C PHE A 232 3.86 1.97 -15.63
N PRO A 233 4.26 1.63 -16.88
CA PRO A 233 3.43 1.85 -18.07
C PRO A 233 2.11 1.07 -18.06
N SER A 234 1.99 0.06 -17.20
CA SER A 234 0.80 -0.78 -17.04
C SER A 234 0.07 -0.53 -15.72
N THR A 235 0.31 0.61 -15.06
CA THR A 235 -0.29 0.94 -13.76
C THR A 235 -1.47 1.88 -13.92
N ALA A 236 -2.66 1.37 -13.60
CA ALA A 236 -3.90 2.12 -13.64
C ALA A 236 -4.22 2.82 -12.32
N PHE A 237 -3.80 2.22 -11.21
CA PHE A 237 -4.10 2.70 -9.86
C PHE A 237 -2.84 2.77 -9.01
N VAL A 238 -2.72 3.83 -8.23
CA VAL A 238 -1.69 3.96 -7.20
C VAL A 238 -2.35 4.29 -5.87
N ALA A 239 -2.19 3.43 -4.87
CA ALA A 239 -2.40 3.85 -3.49
C ALA A 239 -1.20 4.71 -3.08
N THR A 240 -1.42 5.93 -2.62
CA THR A 240 -0.32 6.84 -2.29
C THR A 240 0.49 6.34 -1.10
N PRO A 241 1.82 6.57 -1.09
CA PRO A 241 2.66 6.28 0.07
C PRO A 241 2.13 6.93 1.35
N HIS A 242 2.06 6.14 2.42
CA HIS A 242 1.79 6.59 3.78
C HIS A 242 0.61 7.57 3.83
N HIS A 243 -0.59 7.08 3.51
CA HIS A 243 -1.82 7.88 3.52
C HIS A 243 -1.80 9.19 2.70
N GLY A 244 -0.82 9.37 1.80
CA GLY A 244 -0.60 10.63 1.08
C GLY A 244 0.22 11.66 1.88
N SER A 245 1.12 11.21 2.74
CA SER A 245 2.03 12.06 3.52
C SER A 245 3.04 12.76 2.62
N ARG A 246 3.28 14.05 2.87
CA ARG A 246 4.31 14.84 2.17
C ARG A 246 5.73 14.30 2.41
N ARG A 247 5.94 13.65 3.57
CA ARG A 247 7.23 13.09 3.98
C ARG A 247 7.57 11.79 3.26
N SER A 248 6.55 11.07 2.76
CA SER A 248 6.73 9.83 2.00
C SER A 248 6.56 10.04 0.49
N TRP A 249 5.93 11.14 0.05
CA TRP A 249 5.65 11.39 -1.35
C TRP A 249 6.85 11.89 -2.17
N ASN A 250 7.00 11.32 -3.37
CA ASN A 250 7.99 11.77 -4.36
C ASN A 250 7.32 12.02 -5.73
N PRO A 251 7.25 13.28 -6.20
CA PRO A 251 6.57 13.61 -7.46
C PRO A 251 7.24 13.03 -8.70
N ARG A 252 8.47 12.50 -8.60
CA ARG A 252 9.13 11.77 -9.69
C ARG A 252 8.34 10.55 -10.17
N ILE A 253 7.39 10.03 -9.37
CA ILE A 253 6.54 8.91 -9.79
C ILE A 253 5.53 9.31 -10.90
N LEU A 254 5.09 10.57 -10.92
CA LEU A 254 4.06 11.05 -11.84
C LEU A 254 4.39 10.89 -13.34
N PRO A 255 5.62 11.24 -13.82
CA PRO A 255 5.99 11.05 -15.21
C PRO A 255 6.26 9.59 -15.60
N LEU A 256 6.38 8.67 -14.65
CA LEU A 256 6.59 7.24 -14.93
C LEU A 256 5.28 6.53 -15.31
N LEU A 257 4.14 7.10 -14.89
CA LEU A 257 2.81 6.50 -14.99
C LEU A 257 2.06 6.99 -16.25
N PRO A 258 1.20 6.16 -16.88
CA PRO A 258 0.26 6.58 -17.95
C PRO A 258 -0.58 7.76 -17.51
N SER A 259 -0.96 8.72 -18.36
CA SER A 259 -1.72 9.94 -17.95
C SER A 259 -3.06 9.67 -17.27
N GLU A 260 -3.64 8.50 -17.50
CA GLU A 260 -4.94 8.07 -17.00
C GLU A 260 -4.86 7.46 -15.60
N THR A 261 -3.65 7.19 -15.07
CA THR A 261 -3.48 6.61 -13.74
C THR A 261 -4.19 7.43 -12.67
N ALA A 262 -5.03 6.75 -11.89
CA ALA A 262 -5.74 7.30 -10.76
C ALA A 262 -4.99 7.06 -9.45
N PHE A 263 -5.11 8.02 -8.53
CA PHE A 263 -4.52 7.95 -7.20
C PHE A 263 -5.59 7.72 -6.13
N PHE A 264 -5.28 6.84 -5.18
CA PHE A 264 -6.11 6.59 -4.00
C PHE A 264 -5.34 7.00 -2.75
N LEU A 265 -5.90 7.97 -2.03
CA LEU A 265 -5.37 8.49 -0.78
C LEU A 265 -6.18 7.87 0.34
N SER A 266 -5.64 6.85 1.01
CA SER A 266 -6.32 6.23 2.15
C SER A 266 -5.98 7.03 3.40
N ALA A 267 -6.92 7.78 3.98
CA ALA A 267 -6.70 8.50 5.23
C ALA A 267 -8.03 8.70 5.98
N GLY A 268 -8.01 8.60 7.31
CA GLY A 268 -9.21 8.86 8.13
C GLY A 268 -9.61 10.34 8.11
N ILE A 269 -10.94 10.62 8.13
CA ILE A 269 -11.47 12.00 8.19
C ILE A 269 -11.01 12.74 9.45
N GLY A 270 -10.88 12.02 10.57
CA GLY A 270 -10.43 12.56 11.85
C GLY A 270 -8.92 12.50 12.06
N ASN A 271 -8.13 12.24 11.00
CA ASN A 271 -6.69 12.14 11.13
C ASN A 271 -6.07 13.47 11.58
N THR A 272 -5.38 13.45 12.72
CA THR A 272 -4.68 14.62 13.29
C THR A 272 -3.32 14.91 12.65
N TYR A 273 -2.79 13.97 11.87
CA TYR A 273 -1.48 14.05 11.22
C TYR A 273 -1.49 14.85 9.91
N GLY A 274 -2.66 15.43 9.57
CA GLY A 274 -2.82 16.28 8.40
C GLY A 274 -2.69 15.51 7.09
N HIS A 275 -3.09 14.22 7.06
CA HIS A 275 -3.15 13.43 5.83
C HIS A 275 -4.58 13.30 5.30
N PRO A 276 -4.79 13.26 3.96
CA PRO A 276 -3.75 13.41 2.95
C PRO A 276 -3.20 14.85 2.91
N SER A 277 -1.92 14.99 2.59
CA SER A 277 -1.31 16.32 2.47
C SER A 277 -1.92 17.08 1.29
N LEU A 278 -2.30 18.33 1.51
CA LEU A 278 -2.80 19.22 0.44
C LEU A 278 -1.76 19.42 -0.67
N ASP A 279 -0.46 19.42 -0.35
CA ASP A 279 0.62 19.54 -1.33
C ASP A 279 0.67 18.31 -2.26
N VAL A 280 0.50 17.11 -1.68
CA VAL A 280 0.48 15.86 -2.46
C VAL A 280 -0.74 15.86 -3.38
N LEU A 281 -1.92 16.24 -2.86
CA LEU A 281 -3.12 16.37 -3.66
C LEU A 281 -2.95 17.40 -4.79
N ALA A 282 -2.37 18.57 -4.50
CA ALA A 282 -2.11 19.61 -5.50
C ALA A 282 -1.16 19.12 -6.60
N GLU A 283 -0.09 18.39 -6.25
CA GLU A 283 0.83 17.81 -7.23
C GLU A 283 0.13 16.78 -8.14
N ILE A 284 -0.71 15.90 -7.58
CA ILE A 284 -1.51 14.93 -8.37
C ILE A 284 -2.49 15.67 -9.30
N LEU A 285 -3.28 16.61 -8.78
CA LEU A 285 -4.27 17.35 -9.57
C LEU A 285 -3.64 18.21 -10.66
N SER A 286 -2.49 18.83 -10.38
CA SER A 286 -1.74 19.61 -11.38
C SER A 286 -1.16 18.76 -12.51
N SER A 287 -1.01 17.45 -12.28
CA SER A 287 -0.67 16.48 -13.34
C SER A 287 -1.88 15.99 -14.15
N HIS A 288 -3.07 16.58 -13.93
CA HIS A 288 -4.34 16.25 -14.61
C HIS A 288 -4.85 14.83 -14.36
N ARG A 289 -4.57 14.28 -13.18
CA ARG A 289 -4.93 12.91 -12.80
C ARG A 289 -6.12 12.88 -11.85
N ALA A 290 -6.87 11.79 -11.90
CA ALA A 290 -7.93 11.54 -10.92
C ALA A 290 -7.34 11.19 -9.55
N SER A 291 -7.95 11.72 -8.49
CA SER A 291 -7.59 11.43 -7.10
C SER A 291 -8.83 11.12 -6.28
N TYR A 292 -8.77 10.06 -5.49
CA TYR A 292 -9.87 9.59 -4.65
C TYR A 292 -9.43 9.51 -3.20
N TRP A 293 -10.25 10.03 -2.30
CA TRP A 293 -9.99 9.93 -0.87
C TRP A 293 -10.79 8.77 -0.28
N GLY A 294 -10.08 7.75 0.17
CA GLY A 294 -10.64 6.65 0.94
C GLY A 294 -10.52 6.89 2.43
N HIS A 295 -11.63 6.86 3.14
CA HIS A 295 -11.65 6.83 4.60
C HIS A 295 -12.36 5.55 5.08
N THR A 296 -12.50 5.39 6.41
CA THR A 296 -13.12 4.23 7.10
C THR A 296 -14.55 3.87 6.65
N HIS A 297 -15.17 4.68 5.78
CA HIS A 297 -16.51 4.44 5.23
C HIS A 297 -16.51 4.31 3.70
N CYS A 298 -15.34 4.14 3.09
CA CYS A 298 -15.19 3.89 1.66
C CYS A 298 -14.76 2.43 1.43
N GLU A 299 -15.30 1.81 0.39
CA GLU A 299 -14.88 0.53 -0.13
C GLU A 299 -14.35 0.72 -1.55
N VAL A 300 -13.14 0.22 -1.83
CA VAL A 300 -12.62 0.13 -3.20
C VAL A 300 -12.70 -1.32 -3.64
N VAL A 301 -13.46 -1.55 -4.70
CA VAL A 301 -13.67 -2.88 -5.30
C VAL A 301 -13.04 -2.90 -6.68
N MET A 302 -11.96 -3.66 -6.84
CA MET A 302 -11.37 -3.92 -8.14
C MET A 302 -11.96 -5.21 -8.73
N ARG A 303 -12.42 -5.15 -9.98
CA ARG A 303 -12.94 -6.29 -10.74
C ARG A 303 -12.21 -6.43 -12.06
N VAL A 304 -11.63 -7.59 -12.32
CA VAL A 304 -11.17 -7.93 -13.67
C VAL A 304 -12.39 -8.35 -14.49
N LYS A 305 -12.55 -7.74 -15.66
CA LYS A 305 -13.51 -8.20 -16.68
C LYS A 305 -12.67 -8.83 -17.80
N SER A 306 -12.92 -10.08 -18.17
CA SER A 306 -12.41 -10.54 -19.47
C SER A 306 -13.21 -9.81 -20.53
N LEU A 307 -12.51 -9.16 -21.46
CA LEU A 307 -13.14 -8.64 -22.68
C LEU A 307 -13.58 -9.80 -23.57
#